data_AF-A0A2N5IC24-F1
#
_entry.id   AF-A0A2N5IC24-F1
#
_cell.length_a   1.000
_cell.length_b   1.000
_cell.length_c   1.000
_cell.angle_alpha   90.00
_cell.angle_beta   90.00
_cell.angle_gamma   90.00
#
_symmetry.space_group_name_H-M   'P 1'
#
loop_
_entity.id
_entity.type
_entity.pdbx_description
1 polymer ?
#
loop_
_entity_poly.entity_id
_entity_poly.type
_entity_poly.pdbx_seq_one_letter_code
_entity_poly.pdbx_strand_id
1 'polypeptide(L)'
;MNTIQTIQEEKLVQLNEHVKNMQPGDTISVSYIQRKIRVGYDMGKRLLRILVEEGKVESYQQWVGTSVNGVRKDGHEITLYRVS
;
A
#
# COMPACT_ATOMS: atom_id res chain seq x y z
N MET A 1 6.40 12.68 24.79
CA MET A 1 6.20 12.01 23.48
C MET A 1 6.48 10.53 23.66
N ASN A 2 5.61 9.65 23.13
CA ASN A 2 5.71 8.21 23.34
C ASN A 2 6.65 7.61 22.28
N THR A 3 7.64 6.80 22.66
CA THR A 3 8.69 6.25 21.77
C THR A 3 8.12 5.56 20.51
N ILE A 4 6.95 4.93 20.65
CA ILE A 4 6.26 4.27 19.53
C ILE A 4 5.79 5.26 18.46
N GLN A 5 5.35 6.46 18.86
CA GLN A 5 4.91 7.50 17.91
C GLN A 5 6.11 8.02 17.11
N THR A 6 7.24 8.26 17.78
CA THR A 6 8.48 8.71 17.12
C THR A 6 8.97 7.70 16.09
N ILE A 7 8.97 6.40 16.42
CA ILE A 7 9.36 5.35 15.46
C ILE A 7 8.40 5.34 14.25
N GLN A 8 7.09 5.48 14.47
CA GLN A 8 6.13 5.49 13.38
C GLN A 8 6.34 6.70 12.44
N GLU A 9 6.56 7.89 12.99
CA GLU A 9 6.83 9.12 12.24
C GLU A 9 8.10 8.99 11.40
N GLU A 10 9.20 8.49 11.97
CA GLU A 10 10.45 8.27 11.23
C GLU A 10 10.27 7.31 10.05
N LYS A 11 9.54 6.21 10.26
CA LYS A 11 9.27 5.22 9.20
C LYS A 11 8.34 5.78 8.13
N LEU A 12 7.38 6.62 8.51
CA LEU A 12 6.50 7.32 7.57
C LEU A 12 7.27 8.34 6.73
N VAL A 13 8.20 9.09 7.31
CA VAL A 13 9.08 10.00 6.56
C VAL A 13 9.91 9.23 5.53
N GLN A 14 10.54 8.12 5.93
CA GLN A 14 11.31 7.27 5.00
C GLN A 14 10.45 6.72 3.86
N LEU A 15 9.23 6.27 4.18
CA LEU A 15 8.30 5.76 3.17
C LEU A 15 7.84 6.85 2.21
N ASN A 16 7.55 8.05 2.72
CA ASN A 16 7.16 9.19 1.91
C ASN A 16 8.25 9.60 0.92
N GLU A 17 9.52 9.60 1.33
CA GLU A 17 10.63 9.85 0.41
C GLU A 17 10.70 8.78 -0.69
N HIS A 18 10.42 7.52 -0.40
CA HIS A 18 10.34 6.50 -1.43
C HIS A 18 9.15 6.71 -2.39
N VAL A 19 7.96 6.99 -1.86
CA VAL A 19 6.74 7.18 -2.67
C VAL A 19 6.87 8.40 -3.59
N LYS A 20 7.49 9.50 -3.14
CA LYS A 20 7.75 10.69 -3.97
C LYS A 20 8.61 10.39 -5.21
N ASN A 21 9.45 9.36 -5.14
CA ASN A 21 10.33 8.96 -6.23
C ASN A 21 9.72 7.87 -7.14
N MET A 22 8.51 7.41 -6.85
CA MET A 22 7.78 6.44 -7.66
C MET A 22 7.00 7.15 -8.77
N GLN A 23 6.69 6.42 -9.85
CA GLN A 23 5.86 6.94 -10.92
C GLN A 23 4.38 6.80 -10.56
N PRO A 24 3.52 7.76 -10.96
CA PRO A 24 2.08 7.59 -10.85
C PRO A 24 1.63 6.29 -11.53
N GLY A 25 0.79 5.51 -10.84
CA GLY A 25 0.37 4.18 -11.26
C GLY A 25 1.24 3.02 -10.76
N ASP A 26 2.43 3.28 -10.20
CA ASP A 26 3.25 2.22 -9.61
C ASP A 26 2.52 1.54 -8.45
N THR A 27 2.57 0.22 -8.41
CA THR A 27 1.91 -0.57 -7.37
C THR A 27 2.71 -0.55 -6.07
N ILE A 28 2.03 -0.28 -4.96
CA ILE A 28 2.56 -0.41 -3.61
C ILE A 28 1.81 -1.52 -2.85
N SER A 29 2.51 -2.19 -1.95
CA SER A 29 1.93 -3.27 -1.14
C SER A 29 2.54 -3.27 0.25
N VAL A 30 1.87 -3.91 1.20
CA VAL A 30 2.42 -4.10 2.55
C VAL A 30 3.78 -4.80 2.48
N SER A 31 3.89 -5.85 1.67
CA SER A 31 5.15 -6.59 1.46
C SER A 31 6.27 -5.71 0.88
N TYR A 32 5.95 -4.77 -0.02
CA TYR A 32 6.90 -3.78 -0.51
C TYR A 32 7.40 -2.88 0.64
N ILE A 33 6.48 -2.35 1.45
CA ILE A 33 6.80 -1.46 2.58
C ILE A 33 7.68 -2.19 3.60
N GLN A 34 7.34 -3.45 3.93
CA GLN A 34 8.15 -4.26 4.85
C GLN A 34 9.60 -4.40 4.37
N ARG A 35 9.83 -4.64 3.07
CA ARG A 35 11.18 -4.77 2.50
C ARG A 35 11.93 -3.45 2.44
N LYS A 36 11.27 -2.37 2.04
CA LYS A 36 11.91 -1.06 1.86
C LYS A 36 12.19 -0.35 3.18
N ILE A 37 11.24 -0.38 4.10
CA ILE A 37 11.27 0.40 5.35
C ILE A 37 11.75 -0.44 6.55
N ARG A 38 11.88 -1.77 6.34
CA ARG A 38 12.27 -2.77 7.35
C ARG A 38 11.36 -2.72 8.58
N VAL A 39 10.08 -2.98 8.35
CA VAL A 39 9.03 -2.98 9.38
C VAL A 39 8.24 -4.28 9.38
N GLY A 40 7.60 -4.59 10.50
CA GLY A 40 6.64 -5.69 10.61
C GLY A 40 5.37 -5.45 9.80
N TYR A 41 4.58 -6.51 9.61
CA TYR A 41 3.37 -6.51 8.77
C TYR A 41 2.32 -5.48 9.24
N ASP A 42 2.04 -5.43 10.55
CA ASP A 42 1.04 -4.52 11.10
C ASP A 42 1.46 -3.04 10.98
N MET A 43 2.75 -2.76 11.17
CA MET A 43 3.29 -1.43 10.93
C MET A 43 3.22 -1.07 9.45
N GLY A 44 3.56 -2.01 8.55
CA GLY A 44 3.43 -1.81 7.10
C GLY A 44 1.99 -1.50 6.67
N LYS A 45 0.99 -2.19 7.24
CA LYS A 45 -0.43 -1.84 7.01
C LYS A 45 -0.78 -0.45 7.50
N ARG A 46 -0.34 -0.07 8.70
CA ARG A 46 -0.61 1.26 9.25
C ARG A 46 -0.02 2.35 8.37
N LEU A 47 1.23 2.19 7.95
CA LEU A 47 1.90 3.13 7.04
C LEU A 47 1.17 3.22 5.70
N LEU A 48 0.76 2.09 5.12
CA LEU A 48 -0.02 2.09 3.88
C LEU A 48 -1.36 2.81 4.04
N ARG A 49 -2.06 2.61 5.16
CA ARG A 49 -3.31 3.30 5.46
C ARG A 49 -3.11 4.81 5.54
N ILE A 50 -2.04 5.27 6.20
CA ILE A 50 -1.71 6.69 6.29
C ILE A 50 -1.45 7.27 4.89
N LEU A 51 -0.72 6.57 4.02
CA LEU A 51 -0.52 7.05 2.64
C LEU A 51 -1.82 7.20 1.85
N VAL A 52 -2.80 6.32 2.09
CA VAL A 52 -4.13 6.41 1.48
C VAL A 52 -4.92 7.58 2.06
N GLU A 53 -4.90 7.77 3.38
CA GLU A 53 -5.56 8.89 4.06
C GLU A 53 -4.94 10.25 3.64
N GLU A 54 -3.64 10.28 3.34
CA GLU A 54 -2.93 11.44 2.80
C GLU A 54 -3.11 11.65 1.29
N GLY A 55 -3.81 10.75 0.58
CA GLY A 55 -4.06 10.86 -0.86
C GLY A 55 -2.84 10.65 -1.75
N LYS A 56 -1.76 10.07 -1.22
CA LYS A 56 -0.54 9.73 -1.99
C LYS A 56 -0.66 8.39 -2.71
N VAL A 57 -1.58 7.56 -2.22
CA VAL A 57 -1.84 6.22 -2.73
C VAL A 57 -3.34 6.01 -2.83
N GLU A 58 -3.79 5.49 -3.95
CA GLU A 58 -5.18 5.07 -4.17
C GLU A 58 -5.33 3.57 -4.00
N SER A 59 -6.37 3.13 -3.29
CA SER A 59 -6.79 1.74 -3.30
C SER A 59 -7.83 1.47 -4.39
N TYR A 60 -7.69 0.37 -5.12
CA TYR A 60 -8.68 -0.08 -6.10
C TYR A 60 -8.93 -1.58 -5.97
N GLN A 61 -10.13 -2.01 -6.34
CA GLN A 61 -10.50 -3.43 -6.36
C GLN A 61 -10.19 -4.01 -7.74
N GLN A 62 -9.50 -5.15 -7.77
CA GLN A 62 -9.23 -5.90 -8.97
C GLN A 62 -9.77 -7.32 -8.81
N TRP A 63 -10.56 -7.77 -9.80
CA TRP A 63 -10.94 -9.17 -9.89
C TRP A 63 -9.77 -10.00 -10.40
N VAL A 64 -9.47 -11.08 -9.70
CA VAL A 64 -8.50 -12.09 -10.12
C VAL A 64 -9.23 -13.42 -10.22
N GLY A 65 -9.42 -13.88 -11.45
CA GLY A 65 -10.16 -15.10 -11.73
C GLY A 65 -10.50 -15.26 -13.20
N THR A 66 -11.23 -16.33 -13.50
CA THR A 66 -11.75 -16.58 -14.84
C THR A 66 -12.99 -15.76 -15.10
N SER A 67 -13.09 -15.23 -16.32
CA SER A 67 -14.28 -14.55 -16.82
C SER A 67 -14.63 -15.14 -18.18
N VAL A 68 -15.90 -15.53 -18.38
CA VAL A 68 -16.41 -16.05 -19.65
C VAL A 68 -17.49 -15.10 -20.15
N ASN A 69 -17.31 -14.52 -21.33
CA ASN A 69 -18.23 -13.52 -21.91
C ASN A 69 -18.53 -12.34 -20.96
N GLY A 70 -17.51 -11.85 -20.25
CA GLY A 70 -17.66 -10.76 -19.27
C GLY A 70 -18.25 -11.18 -17.92
N VAL A 71 -18.67 -12.44 -17.77
CA VAL A 71 -19.21 -12.97 -16.51
C VAL A 71 -18.08 -13.60 -15.70
N ARG A 72 -17.81 -13.05 -14.51
CA ARG A 72 -16.87 -13.58 -13.51
C ARG A 72 -17.36 -14.96 -13.04
N LYS A 73 -16.49 -15.99 -13.08
CA LYS A 73 -16.84 -17.38 -12.74
C LYS A 73 -16.12 -17.85 -11.48
N ASP A 74 -14.80 -18.04 -11.57
CA ASP A 74 -14.00 -18.58 -10.48
C ASP A 74 -12.87 -17.59 -10.15
N GLY A 75 -13.03 -16.86 -9.05
CA GLY A 75 -12.09 -15.83 -8.65
C GLY A 75 -12.46 -15.13 -7.36
N HIS A 76 -11.68 -14.09 -7.05
CA HIS A 76 -11.89 -13.23 -5.90
C HIS A 76 -11.45 -11.81 -6.23
N GLU A 77 -12.00 -10.84 -5.49
CA GLU A 77 -11.51 -9.46 -5.53
C GLU A 77 -10.31 -9.30 -4.60
N ILE A 78 -9.29 -8.59 -5.09
CA ILE A 78 -8.15 -8.16 -4.30
C ILE A 78 -8.11 -6.64 -4.25
N THR A 79 -7.73 -6.09 -3.10
CA THR A 79 -7.39 -4.68 -2.97
C THR A 79 -5.95 -4.47 -3.41
N LEU A 80 -5.75 -3.63 -4.40
CA LEU A 80 -4.45 -3.15 -4.84
C LEU A 80 -4.30 -1.67 -4.50
N TYR A 81 -3.06 -1.24 -4.42
CA TYR A 81 -2.71 0.13 -4.07
C TYR A 81 -1.74 0.67 -5.10
N ARG A 82 -1.98 1.86 -5.61
CA ARG A 82 -1.11 2.53 -6.58
C ARG A 82 -0.79 3.94 -6.15
N VAL A 83 0.37 4.44 -6.53
CA VAL A 83 0.75 5.84 -6.32
C VAL A 83 -0.14 6.73 -7.19
N SER A 84 -0.69 7.78 -6.58
CA SER A 84 -1.51 8.81 -7.25
C SER A 84 -0.68 9.78 -8.08
#